data_AF-A0A6J1W9C0-F1
#
_entry.id   AF-A0A6J1W9C0-F1
#
_cell.length_a   1.000
_cell.length_b   1.000
_cell.length_c   1.000
_cell.angle_alpha   90.00
_cell.angle_beta   90.00
_cell.angle_gamma   90.00
#
_symmetry.space_group_name_H-M   'P 1'
#
loop_
_entity.id
_entity.type
_entity.pdbx_description
1 polymer ?
#
loop_
_entity_poly.entity_id
_entity_poly.type
_entity_poly.pdbx_seq_one_letter_code
_entity_poly.pdbx_strand_id
1 'polypeptide(L)'
;MSGETLCEAPRRHISKMRVHDYLYDSAFIVSGARDYARTAFKAAMASAQINLQPVYSTMFSEVPKCPRMRVVYHPNCRLPEHVDRSYGAYVERVRHARNVPTPQFTGKDRFKFSAVPKKLLAVPSATPDFHPPTPVYIPPATNKPRSRGTQSLYR
;
A
#
# COMPACT_ATOMS: atom_id res chain seq x y z
N MET A 1 -35.57 3.56 44.08
CA MET A 1 -34.30 3.86 43.38
C MET A 1 -33.41 2.65 43.50
N SER A 2 -33.59 1.66 42.63
CA SER A 2 -32.75 0.47 42.58
C SER A 2 -33.01 -0.19 41.22
N GLY A 3 -32.25 0.24 40.22
CA GLY A 3 -32.25 -0.38 38.90
C GLY A 3 -31.43 -1.66 38.97
N GLU A 4 -32.11 -2.80 38.84
CA GLU A 4 -31.48 -4.10 38.67
C GLU A 4 -30.67 -4.09 37.37
N THR A 5 -29.34 -4.00 37.50
CA THR A 5 -28.44 -4.26 36.39
C THR A 5 -28.36 -5.77 36.24
N LEU A 6 -29.19 -6.31 35.35
CA LEU A 6 -29.09 -7.70 34.90
C LEU A 6 -27.73 -7.87 34.20
N CYS A 7 -26.75 -8.38 34.94
CA CYS A 7 -25.51 -8.87 34.36
C CYS A 7 -25.85 -10.04 33.43
N GLU A 8 -25.90 -9.80 32.12
CA GLU A 8 -26.05 -10.85 31.12
C GLU A 8 -24.96 -11.92 31.32
N ALA A 9 -25.39 -13.17 31.50
CA ALA A 9 -24.48 -14.30 31.60
C ALA A 9 -23.66 -14.43 30.29
N PRO A 10 -22.34 -14.68 30.36
CA PRO A 10 -21.52 -14.78 29.16
C PRO A 10 -21.97 -15.97 28.30
N ARG A 11 -22.32 -15.70 27.04
CA ARG A 11 -22.76 -16.72 26.08
C ARG A 11 -21.65 -17.76 25.90
N ARG A 12 -21.96 -19.02 26.22
CA ARG A 12 -20.99 -20.14 26.31
C ARG A 12 -20.32 -20.56 24.99
N HIS A 13 -20.63 -19.92 23.87
CA HIS A 13 -20.04 -20.24 22.58
C HIS A 13 -19.98 -19.03 21.64
N ILE A 14 -19.21 -18.01 22.01
CA ILE A 14 -18.92 -16.88 21.12
C ILE A 14 -17.91 -17.39 20.07
N SER A 15 -18.39 -17.73 18.87
CA SER A 15 -17.49 -17.99 17.74
C SER A 15 -16.61 -16.76 17.54
N LYS A 16 -15.29 -16.95 17.40
CA LYS A 16 -14.39 -15.84 17.05
C LYS A 16 -14.88 -15.20 15.75
N MET A 17 -15.21 -13.92 15.81
CA MET A 17 -15.63 -13.12 14.66
C MET A 17 -14.49 -13.06 13.64
N ARG A 18 -14.78 -13.44 12.39
CA ARG A 18 -13.84 -13.36 11.27
C ARG A 18 -13.71 -11.92 10.81
N VAL A 19 -12.58 -11.64 10.15
CA VAL A 19 -12.20 -10.28 9.71
C VAL A 19 -13.29 -9.64 8.83
N HIS A 20 -13.91 -10.40 7.92
CA HIS A 20 -14.90 -9.90 6.97
C HIS A 20 -16.35 -10.27 7.28
N ASP A 21 -16.68 -10.59 8.54
CA ASP A 21 -18.06 -10.94 8.89
C ASP A 21 -19.05 -9.79 8.63
N TYR A 22 -18.59 -8.53 8.66
CA TYR A 22 -19.41 -7.36 8.32
C TYR A 22 -19.97 -7.35 6.88
N LEU A 23 -19.46 -8.22 6.00
CA LEU A 23 -19.93 -8.34 4.61
C LEU A 23 -20.89 -9.51 4.40
N TYR A 24 -20.74 -10.59 5.18
CA TYR A 24 -21.37 -11.88 4.89
C TYR A 24 -22.32 -12.36 5.98
N ASP A 25 -22.19 -11.85 7.20
CA ASP A 25 -23.01 -12.29 8.32
C ASP A 25 -24.26 -11.40 8.45
N SER A 26 -25.44 -12.00 8.26
CA SER A 26 -26.72 -11.32 8.46
C SER A 26 -26.97 -10.96 9.93
N ALA A 27 -26.30 -11.62 10.87
CA ALA A 27 -26.37 -11.31 12.29
C ALA A 27 -25.36 -10.22 12.71
N PHE A 28 -24.56 -9.69 11.78
CA PHE A 28 -23.63 -8.60 12.08
C PHE A 28 -24.39 -7.28 12.23
N ILE A 29 -24.72 -6.97 13.48
CA ILE A 29 -25.45 -5.76 13.85
C ILE A 29 -24.48 -4.77 14.49
N VAL A 30 -24.53 -3.52 14.04
CA VAL A 30 -23.75 -2.41 14.57
C VAL A 30 -24.68 -1.26 14.95
N SER A 31 -24.28 -0.44 15.92
CA SER A 31 -25.03 0.73 16.40
C SER A 31 -25.40 1.74 15.28
N GLY A 32 -24.65 1.77 14.18
CA GLY A 32 -24.92 2.65 13.04
C GLY A 32 -23.84 2.63 11.96
N ALA A 33 -24.02 3.48 10.94
CA ALA A 33 -23.18 3.52 9.74
C ALA A 33 -21.71 3.88 10.03
N ARG A 34 -21.46 4.74 11.02
CA ARG A 34 -20.10 5.12 11.42
C ARG A 34 -19.31 3.94 11.97
N ASP A 35 -19.96 3.12 12.79
CA ASP A 35 -19.32 1.97 13.39
C ASP A 35 -19.16 0.85 12.35
N TYR A 36 -20.11 0.70 11.41
CA TYR A 36 -19.94 -0.15 10.24
C TYR A 36 -18.73 0.26 9.38
N ALA A 37 -18.56 1.56 9.12
CA ALA A 37 -17.38 2.05 8.39
C ALA A 37 -16.09 1.72 9.15
N ARG A 38 -16.07 1.87 10.47
CA ARG A 38 -14.90 1.53 11.31
C ARG A 38 -14.56 0.04 11.24
N THR A 39 -15.55 -0.85 11.27
CA THR A 39 -15.31 -2.29 11.14
C THR A 39 -14.83 -2.67 9.75
N ALA A 40 -15.40 -2.07 8.69
CA ALA A 40 -14.93 -2.25 7.33
C ALA A 40 -13.48 -1.77 7.14
N PHE A 41 -13.13 -0.59 7.65
CA PHE A 41 -11.75 -0.09 7.62
C PHE A 41 -10.79 -0.99 8.41
N LYS A 42 -11.19 -1.40 9.62
CA LYS A 42 -10.38 -2.32 10.43
C LYS A 42 -10.12 -3.63 9.70
N ALA A 43 -11.13 -4.16 9.03
CA ALA A 43 -11.00 -5.39 8.26
C ALA A 43 -10.11 -5.22 7.04
N ALA A 44 -10.27 -4.13 6.27
CA ALA A 44 -9.42 -3.80 5.15
C ALA A 44 -7.95 -3.69 5.57
N MET A 45 -7.67 -2.98 6.67
CA MET A 45 -6.32 -2.87 7.24
C MET A 45 -5.78 -4.21 7.75
N ALA A 46 -6.61 -5.04 8.39
CA ALA A 46 -6.21 -6.38 8.83
C ALA A 46 -5.89 -7.33 7.65
N SER A 47 -6.55 -7.13 6.49
CA SER A 47 -6.27 -7.87 5.26
C SER A 47 -5.12 -7.28 4.42
N ALA A 48 -4.63 -6.09 4.78
CA ALA A 48 -3.60 -5.42 4.01
C ALA A 48 -2.29 -6.22 4.03
N GLN A 49 -1.66 -6.34 2.87
CA GLN A 49 -0.40 -7.09 2.73
C GLN A 49 0.80 -6.34 3.31
N ILE A 50 0.63 -5.06 3.59
CA ILE A 50 1.68 -4.12 3.93
C ILE A 50 1.24 -3.32 5.15
N ASN A 51 2.12 -3.23 6.13
CA ASN A 51 1.98 -2.43 7.33
C ASN A 51 3.01 -1.29 7.32
N LEU A 52 2.58 -0.09 7.68
CA LEU A 52 3.46 1.05 7.90
C LEU A 52 3.87 1.06 9.37
N GLN A 53 5.15 0.84 9.65
CA GLN A 53 5.69 0.83 11.00
C GLN A 53 6.54 2.09 11.24
N PRO A 54 6.28 2.87 12.29
CA PRO A 54 7.11 4.02 12.60
C PRO A 54 8.52 3.60 13.04
N VAL A 55 9.52 4.37 12.64
CA VAL A 55 10.93 4.20 13.04
C VAL A 55 11.22 5.20 14.15
N TYR A 56 11.21 4.73 15.40
CA TYR A 56 11.32 5.61 16.57
C TYR A 56 12.60 6.45 16.60
N SER A 57 13.71 5.95 16.06
CA SER A 57 14.97 6.69 16.01
C SER A 57 14.94 7.91 15.09
N THR A 58 14.07 7.91 14.08
CA THR A 58 14.00 8.96 13.04
C THR A 58 12.64 9.61 12.98
N MET A 59 11.74 9.34 13.93
CA MET A 59 10.33 9.77 13.87
C MET A 59 10.18 11.30 13.81
N PHE A 60 11.11 12.05 14.40
CA PHE A 60 11.07 13.51 14.44
C PHE A 60 11.87 14.18 13.33
N SER A 61 12.68 13.43 12.56
CA SER A 61 13.52 13.99 11.50
C SER A 61 12.86 13.81 10.13
N GLU A 62 12.84 14.87 9.31
CA GLU A 62 12.35 14.84 7.91
C GLU A 62 13.52 14.77 6.96
N VAL A 63 14.38 13.76 7.12
CA VAL A 63 15.55 13.61 6.25
C VAL A 63 15.19 12.66 5.12
N PRO A 64 15.44 13.01 3.84
CA PRO A 64 15.10 12.17 2.69
C PRO A 64 15.71 10.75 2.75
N LYS A 65 16.88 10.61 3.39
CA LYS A 65 17.60 9.34 3.56
C LYS A 65 17.17 8.53 4.78
N CYS A 66 16.42 9.13 5.71
CA CYS A 66 16.02 8.52 6.97
C CYS A 66 14.51 8.68 7.16
N PRO A 67 13.67 7.90 6.44
CA PRO A 67 12.23 8.04 6.53
C PRO A 67 11.72 7.78 7.96
N ARG A 68 10.65 8.48 8.34
CA ARG A 68 9.98 8.33 9.66
C ARG A 68 9.27 7.00 9.81
N MET A 69 8.96 6.33 8.70
CA MET A 69 8.21 5.08 8.67
C MET A 69 8.87 4.09 7.72
N ARG A 70 8.79 2.80 8.07
CA ARG A 70 9.18 1.68 7.22
C ARG A 70 7.96 0.91 6.77
N VAL A 71 8.02 0.44 5.52
CA VAL A 71 7.00 -0.39 4.90
C VAL A 71 7.36 -1.85 5.16
N VAL A 72 6.52 -2.61 5.87
CA VAL A 72 6.79 -4.00 6.26
C VAL A 72 5.67 -4.89 5.76
N TYR A 73 6.00 -6.01 5.11
CA TYR A 73 5.01 -6.99 4.70
C TYR A 73 4.42 -7.74 5.89
N HIS A 74 3.12 -8.04 5.84
CA HIS A 74 2.46 -8.82 6.88
C HIS A 74 3.01 -10.26 6.88
N PRO A 75 3.35 -10.87 8.03
CA PRO A 75 3.87 -12.24 8.10
C PRO A 75 2.91 -13.32 7.58
N ASN A 76 1.61 -12.99 7.49
CA ASN A 76 0.57 -13.87 6.99
C ASN A 76 0.48 -13.87 5.46
N CYS A 77 1.11 -12.91 4.78
CA CYS A 77 1.22 -12.86 3.33
C CYS A 77 2.36 -13.76 2.84
N ARG A 78 2.39 -15.02 3.32
CA ARG A 78 3.26 -16.04 2.72
C ARG A 78 2.68 -16.34 1.34
N LEU A 79 3.20 -15.64 0.33
CA LEU A 79 3.03 -16.07 -1.06
C LEU A 79 3.50 -17.53 -1.16
N PRO A 80 2.85 -18.37 -1.98
CA PRO A 80 3.28 -19.75 -2.16
C PRO A 80 4.78 -19.86 -2.44
N GLU A 81 5.43 -20.91 -1.95
CA GLU A 81 6.89 -21.09 -2.04
C GLU A 81 7.42 -21.08 -3.48
N HIS A 82 6.59 -21.49 -4.44
CA HIS A 82 6.92 -21.48 -5.87
C HIS A 82 6.91 -20.08 -6.50
N VAL A 83 6.45 -19.05 -5.79
CA VAL A 83 6.43 -17.67 -6.29
C VAL A 83 7.69 -16.95 -5.82
N ASP A 84 8.63 -16.73 -6.73
CA ASP A 84 9.81 -15.92 -6.44
C ASP A 84 9.39 -14.46 -6.14
N ARG A 85 9.92 -13.94 -5.02
CA ARG A 85 9.65 -12.61 -4.45
C ARG A 85 10.81 -11.64 -4.70
N SER A 86 11.87 -12.08 -5.35
CA SER A 86 12.99 -11.24 -5.72
C SER A 86 12.53 -10.11 -6.65
N TYR A 87 13.14 -8.93 -6.51
CA TYR A 87 12.90 -7.84 -7.46
C TYR A 87 13.25 -8.26 -8.89
N GLY A 88 14.23 -9.16 -9.05
CA GLY A 88 14.57 -9.79 -10.33
C GLY A 88 13.39 -10.52 -10.97
N ALA A 89 12.70 -11.39 -10.22
CA ALA A 89 11.52 -12.10 -10.72
C ALA A 89 10.36 -11.16 -11.09
N TYR A 90 10.20 -10.04 -10.38
CA TYR A 90 9.25 -9.00 -10.78
C TYR A 90 9.62 -8.39 -12.14
N VAL A 91 10.87 -7.96 -12.29
CA VAL A 91 11.36 -7.36 -13.54
C VAL A 91 11.23 -8.33 -14.71
N GLU A 92 11.60 -9.59 -14.52
CA GLU A 92 11.43 -10.64 -15.54
C GLU A 92 9.96 -10.87 -15.87
N ARG A 93 9.06 -10.92 -14.88
CA ARG A 93 7.61 -11.05 -15.13
C ARG A 93 7.06 -9.87 -15.93
N VAL A 94 7.49 -8.65 -15.63
CA VAL A 94 7.08 -7.44 -16.39
C VAL A 94 7.62 -7.48 -17.82
N ARG A 95 8.88 -7.91 -18.01
CA ARG A 95 9.48 -8.12 -19.34
C ARG A 95 8.71 -9.16 -20.14
N HIS A 96 8.41 -10.31 -19.53
CA HIS A 96 7.63 -11.37 -20.16
C HIS A 96 6.19 -10.95 -20.45
N ALA A 97 5.52 -10.24 -19.55
CA ALA A 97 4.16 -9.74 -19.72
C ALA A 97 4.04 -8.79 -20.94
N ARG A 98 5.07 -7.97 -21.19
CA ARG A 98 5.13 -7.10 -22.38
C ARG A 98 5.18 -7.90 -23.68
N ASN A 99 5.71 -9.12 -23.63
CA ASN A 99 5.85 -10.03 -24.77
C ASN A 99 4.69 -11.03 -24.89
N VAL A 100 3.69 -10.98 -24.00
CA VAL A 100 2.50 -11.83 -24.13
C VAL A 100 1.64 -11.22 -25.25
N PRO A 101 1.50 -11.88 -26.41
CA PRO A 101 0.62 -11.39 -27.45
C PRO A 101 -0.80 -11.33 -26.89
N THR A 102 -1.51 -10.24 -27.16
CA THR A 102 -2.91 -10.13 -26.77
C THR A 102 -3.66 -11.31 -27.36
N PRO A 103 -4.29 -12.18 -26.55
CA PRO A 103 -4.98 -13.34 -27.07
C PRO A 103 -6.04 -12.88 -28.08
N GLN A 104 -5.94 -13.36 -29.32
CA GLN A 104 -6.93 -13.07 -30.36
C GLN A 104 -8.20 -13.84 -30.04
N PHE A 105 -9.12 -13.21 -29.33
CA PHE A 105 -10.45 -13.78 -29.08
C PHE A 105 -11.33 -13.59 -30.33
N THR A 106 -11.31 -14.56 -31.23
CA THR A 106 -12.24 -14.64 -32.36
C THR A 106 -13.47 -15.45 -31.96
N GLY A 107 -14.67 -14.86 -32.00
CA GLY A 107 -15.94 -15.57 -31.71
C GLY A 107 -17.06 -14.68 -31.16
N LYS A 108 -18.30 -15.20 -31.15
CA LYS A 108 -19.52 -14.52 -30.67
C LYS A 108 -19.44 -14.09 -29.19
N ASP A 109 -18.69 -14.81 -28.38
CA ASP A 109 -18.57 -14.59 -26.92
C ASP A 109 -17.42 -13.64 -26.52
N ARG A 110 -16.84 -12.89 -27.47
CA ARG A 110 -15.75 -11.94 -27.21
C ARG A 110 -16.07 -10.95 -26.08
N PHE A 111 -17.33 -10.50 -25.98
CA PHE A 111 -17.78 -9.53 -24.97
C PHE A 111 -17.64 -10.01 -23.52
N LYS A 112 -17.58 -11.33 -23.28
CA LYS A 112 -17.42 -11.91 -21.94
C LYS A 112 -16.00 -11.77 -21.41
N PHE A 113 -15.02 -11.77 -22.31
CA PHE A 113 -13.59 -11.78 -21.98
C PHE A 113 -12.88 -10.47 -22.32
N SER A 114 -13.46 -9.65 -23.19
CA SER A 114 -12.96 -8.32 -23.54
C SER A 114 -13.74 -7.21 -22.85
N ALA A 115 -14.14 -7.41 -21.59
CA ALA A 115 -14.66 -6.34 -20.75
C ALA A 115 -13.53 -5.35 -20.42
N VAL A 116 -13.05 -4.65 -21.45
CA VAL A 116 -12.30 -3.43 -21.29
C VAL A 116 -13.32 -2.41 -20.80
N PRO A 117 -13.17 -1.85 -19.58
CA PRO A 117 -14.01 -0.75 -19.17
C PRO A 117 -13.97 0.31 -20.27
N LYS A 118 -15.13 0.56 -20.91
CA LYS A 118 -15.26 1.37 -22.14
C LYS A 118 -14.75 2.81 -21.98
N LYS A 119 -14.42 3.20 -20.75
CA LYS A 119 -13.69 4.40 -20.40
C LYS A 119 -12.80 4.07 -19.20
N LEU A 120 -11.62 3.50 -19.44
CA LEU A 120 -10.51 3.90 -18.59
C LEU A 120 -10.29 5.37 -18.94
N LEU A 121 -10.89 6.27 -18.15
CA LEU A 121 -10.19 7.52 -17.85
C LEU A 121 -8.75 7.10 -17.58
N ALA A 122 -7.77 7.73 -18.24
CA ALA A 122 -6.37 7.44 -17.98
C ALA A 122 -6.18 7.48 -16.46
N VAL A 123 -6.18 6.31 -15.83
CA VAL A 123 -5.78 6.18 -14.45
C VAL A 123 -4.30 6.46 -14.60
N PRO A 124 -3.80 7.61 -14.11
CA PRO A 124 -2.35 7.81 -14.07
C PRO A 124 -1.83 6.55 -13.43
N SER A 125 -0.93 5.84 -14.12
CA SER A 125 -0.30 4.67 -13.56
C SER A 125 0.40 5.16 -12.30
N ALA A 126 -0.26 4.99 -11.17
CA ALA A 126 0.34 5.12 -9.86
C ALA A 126 1.15 3.84 -9.62
N THR A 127 2.00 3.46 -10.60
CA THR A 127 3.35 3.13 -10.20
C THR A 127 3.81 4.37 -9.47
N PRO A 128 4.09 4.31 -8.15
CA PRO A 128 4.88 5.36 -7.56
C PRO A 128 6.20 5.30 -8.32
N ASP A 129 6.32 6.10 -9.37
CA ASP A 129 7.59 6.45 -9.95
C ASP A 129 8.31 7.17 -8.82
N PHE A 130 9.01 6.38 -8.01
CA PHE A 130 10.06 6.85 -7.13
C PHE A 130 11.17 7.36 -8.05
N HIS A 131 10.90 8.50 -8.70
CA HIS A 131 11.93 9.44 -9.04
C HIS A 131 12.23 10.15 -7.72
N PRO A 132 13.28 9.73 -6.97
CA PRO A 132 13.78 10.62 -5.93
C PRO A 132 14.03 11.98 -6.61
N PRO A 133 13.71 13.10 -5.96
CA PRO A 133 14.10 14.43 -6.43
C PRO A 133 15.62 14.57 -6.27
N THR A 134 16.38 13.76 -7.01
CA THR A 134 17.77 14.02 -7.30
C THR A 134 17.76 15.06 -8.41
N PRO A 135 18.22 16.30 -8.17
CA PRO A 135 18.63 17.14 -9.28
C PRO A 135 19.69 16.35 -10.04
N VAL A 136 19.46 16.11 -11.34
CA VAL A 136 20.47 15.57 -12.24
C VAL A 136 21.63 16.56 -12.18
N TYR A 137 22.68 16.18 -11.45
CA TYR A 137 23.92 16.94 -11.41
C TYR A 137 24.57 16.78 -12.78
N ILE A 138 24.31 17.74 -13.66
CA ILE A 138 25.08 17.94 -14.88
C ILE A 138 26.42 18.53 -14.40
N PRO A 139 27.54 17.83 -14.54
CA PRO A 139 28.82 18.40 -14.13
C PRO A 139 29.06 19.66 -14.97
N PRO A 140 29.33 20.83 -14.34
CA PRO A 140 29.63 22.03 -15.09
C PRO A 140 30.93 21.82 -15.85
N ALA A 141 30.92 22.20 -17.13
CA ALA A 141 32.10 22.22 -17.98
C ALA A 141 33.26 22.94 -17.24
N THR A 142 34.42 22.30 -17.27
CA THR A 142 35.66 22.73 -16.65
C THR A 142 36.07 24.12 -17.14
N ASN A 143 35.73 25.17 -16.38
CA ASN A 143 36.25 26.50 -16.59
C ASN A 143 36.90 27.01 -15.30
N LYS A 144 38.23 26.83 -15.28
CA LYS A 144 39.33 27.48 -14.53
C LYS A 144 39.02 28.15 -13.16
N PRO A 145 39.88 27.95 -12.14
CA PRO A 145 39.70 28.58 -10.84
C PRO A 145 39.93 30.09 -10.92
N ARG A 146 38.90 30.88 -10.62
CA ARG A 146 39.03 32.33 -10.41
C ARG A 146 39.31 32.58 -8.93
N SER A 147 40.57 32.76 -8.58
CA SER A 147 40.97 33.25 -7.26
C SER A 147 40.37 34.64 -7.02
N ARG A 148 39.56 34.77 -5.97
CA ARG A 148 39.32 36.05 -5.31
C ARG A 148 39.44 35.83 -3.81
N GLY A 149 40.59 36.21 -3.26
CA GLY A 149 40.70 36.48 -1.83
C GLY A 149 39.87 37.71 -1.47
N THR A 150 39.22 37.70 -0.31
CA THR A 150 39.66 38.33 0.94
C THR A 150 38.51 38.33 1.95
N GLN A 151 38.84 37.95 3.19
CA GLN A 151 38.27 38.30 4.50
C GLN A 151 36.91 39.01 4.63
N SER A 152 36.09 38.52 5.58
CA SER A 152 35.84 39.16 6.88
C SER A 152 34.94 38.27 7.76
N LEU A 153 35.46 37.80 8.91
CA LEU A 153 35.02 38.16 10.28
C LEU A 153 33.52 38.03 10.56
N TYR A 154 33.13 37.05 11.37
CA TYR A 154 32.19 37.26 12.48
C TYR A 154 32.45 36.25 13.61
N ARG A 155 32.38 36.78 14.84
CA ARG A 155 32.60 36.16 16.14
C ARG A 155 31.52 35.16 16.52
#